data_AF-A0A6G3WU51-F1
#
_entry.id   AF-A0A6G3WU51-F1
#
_cell.length_a   1.000
_cell.length_b   1.000
_cell.length_c   1.000
_cell.angle_alpha   90.00
_cell.angle_beta   90.00
_cell.angle_gamma   90.00
#
_symmetry.space_group_name_H-M   'P 1'
#
loop_
_entity.id
_entity.type
_entity.pdbx_description
1 polymer ?
#
loop_
_entity_poly.entity_id
_entity_poly.type
_entity_poly.pdbx_seq_one_letter_code
_entity_poly.pdbx_strand_id
1 'polypeptide(L)'
;GANRVAGQVLDRALALRRASAQGQAELQRVVEQLRNKEAVTARPPAQPSTPGADAFDLLGQEMARAQEAAVAAVVQASQLFSSAGNEQKVEVFVNL
;
A
#
# COMPACT_ATOMS: atom_id res chain seq x y z
N GLY A 1 15.53 -9.22 -33.32
CA GLY A 1 16.94 -9.47 -32.95
C GLY A 1 17.09 -9.50 -31.44
N ALA A 2 17.94 -10.38 -30.92
CA ALA A 2 18.08 -10.65 -29.48
C ALA A 2 18.35 -9.39 -28.63
N ASN A 3 19.17 -8.44 -29.13
CA ASN A 3 19.45 -7.20 -28.42
C ASN A 3 18.19 -6.32 -28.19
N ARG A 4 17.25 -6.34 -29.14
CA ARG A 4 15.97 -5.61 -28.99
C ARG A 4 15.09 -6.23 -27.91
N VAL A 5 15.02 -7.55 -27.87
CA VAL A 5 14.24 -8.27 -26.86
C VAL A 5 14.83 -8.06 -25.46
N ALA A 6 16.16 -8.15 -25.34
CA ALA A 6 16.85 -7.88 -24.07
C ALA A 6 16.59 -6.44 -23.58
N GLY A 7 16.61 -5.45 -24.47
CA GLY A 7 16.24 -4.07 -24.15
C GLY A 7 14.81 -3.93 -23.63
N GLN A 8 13.84 -4.55 -24.32
CA GLN A 8 12.43 -4.53 -23.90
C GLN A 8 12.22 -5.15 -22.51
N VAL A 9 12.89 -6.27 -22.22
CA VAL A 9 12.83 -6.93 -20.90
C VAL A 9 13.41 -6.03 -19.82
N LEU A 10 14.55 -5.39 -20.08
CA LEU A 10 15.17 -4.45 -19.15
C LEU A 10 14.25 -3.25 -18.86
N ASP A 11 13.65 -2.67 -19.90
CA ASP A 11 12.73 -1.55 -19.76
C ASP A 11 11.51 -1.91 -18.90
N ARG A 12 10.92 -3.09 -19.13
CA ARG A 12 9.81 -3.62 -18.33
C ARG A 12 10.22 -3.86 -16.87
N ALA A 13 11.40 -4.43 -16.62
CA ALA A 13 11.91 -4.63 -15.27
C ALA A 13 12.16 -3.29 -14.54
N LEU A 14 12.70 -2.29 -15.23
CA LEU A 14 12.90 -0.95 -14.66
C LEU A 14 11.58 -0.20 -14.42
N ALA A 15 10.56 -0.44 -15.22
CA ALA A 15 9.21 0.06 -14.96
C ALA A 15 8.63 -0.54 -13.66
N LEU A 16 8.71 -1.86 -13.49
CA LEU A 16 8.27 -2.53 -12.26
C LEU A 16 9.03 -2.04 -11.02
N ARG A 17 10.36 -1.89 -11.12
CA ARG A 17 11.17 -1.38 -10.01
C ARG A 17 10.75 0.02 -9.58
N ARG A 18 10.45 0.91 -10.54
CA ARG A 18 9.95 2.26 -10.25
C ARG A 18 8.57 2.24 -9.60
N ALA A 19 7.65 1.43 -10.12
CA ALA A 19 6.32 1.27 -9.54
C ALA A 19 6.39 0.75 -8.09
N SER A 20 7.24 -0.23 -7.84
CA SER A 20 7.48 -0.76 -6.48
C SER A 20 8.04 0.30 -5.53
N ALA A 21 9.04 1.07 -5.97
CA ALA A 21 9.63 2.14 -5.16
C ALA A 21 8.63 3.25 -4.84
N GLN A 22 7.79 3.63 -5.81
CA GLN A 22 6.68 4.56 -5.59
C GLN A 22 5.71 4.02 -4.55
N GLY A 23 5.40 2.72 -4.62
CA GLY A 23 4.50 2.09 -3.69
C GLY A 23 5.02 1.99 -2.26
N GLN A 24 6.31 1.71 -2.10
CA GLN A 24 6.98 1.74 -0.80
C GLN A 24 7.00 3.15 -0.20
N ALA A 25 7.29 4.17 -1.01
CA ALA A 25 7.26 5.56 -0.56
C ALA A 25 5.84 5.96 -0.10
N GLU A 26 4.81 5.47 -0.76
CA GLU A 26 3.43 5.70 -0.33
C GLU A 26 3.11 5.05 1.02
N LEU A 27 3.53 3.79 1.20
CA LEU A 27 3.37 3.11 2.49
C LEU A 27 4.06 3.87 3.62
N GLN A 28 5.26 4.41 3.37
CA GLN A 28 5.98 5.25 4.34
C GLN A 28 5.19 6.50 4.69
N ARG A 29 4.63 7.20 3.71
CA ARG A 29 3.76 8.37 3.96
C ARG A 29 2.55 8.02 4.81
N VAL A 30 1.89 6.89 4.54
CA VAL A 30 0.76 6.42 5.34
C VAL A 30 1.19 6.17 6.80
N VAL A 31 2.31 5.50 7.01
CA VAL A 31 2.85 5.25 8.36
C VAL A 31 3.17 6.57 9.09
N GLU A 32 3.74 7.54 8.39
CA GLU A 32 4.04 8.86 8.94
C GLU A 32 2.78 9.63 9.32
N GLN A 33 1.75 9.61 8.49
CA GLN A 33 0.44 10.21 8.80
C GLN A 33 -0.18 9.59 10.05
N LEU A 34 -0.16 8.25 10.15
CA LEU A 34 -0.67 7.54 11.33
C LEU A 34 0.09 7.92 12.60
N ARG A 35 1.43 8.04 12.52
CA ARG A 35 2.27 8.49 13.64
C ARG A 35 1.89 9.90 14.09
N ASN A 36 1.55 10.78 13.16
CA ASN A 36 1.12 12.15 13.44
C ASN A 36 -0.36 12.24 13.88
N LYS A 37 -1.08 11.10 13.96
CA LYS A 37 -2.53 11.01 14.22
C LYS A 37 -3.38 11.74 13.17
N GLU A 38 -2.87 11.83 11.95
CA GLU A 38 -3.60 12.37 10.80
C GLU A 38 -4.55 11.29 10.24
N ALA A 39 -5.67 11.74 9.68
CA ALA A 39 -6.64 10.83 9.06
C ALA A 39 -6.10 10.29 7.72
N VAL A 40 -5.88 8.98 7.66
CA VAL A 40 -5.52 8.30 6.40
C VAL A 40 -6.80 7.99 5.62
N THR A 41 -6.93 8.56 4.43
CA THR A 41 -8.05 8.24 3.53
C THR A 41 -7.71 6.99 2.75
N ALA A 42 -8.59 5.98 2.76
CA ALA A 42 -8.41 4.77 1.97
C ALA A 42 -8.39 5.10 0.47
N ARG A 43 -7.34 4.65 -0.24
CA ARG A 43 -7.27 4.77 -1.70
C ARG A 43 -8.35 3.88 -2.32
N PRO A 44 -9.07 4.33 -3.37
CA PRO A 44 -9.94 3.44 -4.13
C PRO A 44 -9.11 2.30 -4.77
N PRO A 45 -9.66 1.07 -4.84
CA PRO A 45 -8.96 -0.08 -5.38
C PRO A 45 -8.56 0.13 -6.84
N ALA A 46 -7.40 -0.42 -7.23
CA ALA A 46 -6.96 -0.37 -8.61
C ALA A 46 -8.00 -0.99 -9.57
N GLN A 47 -8.10 -0.42 -10.76
CA GLN A 47 -9.02 -0.88 -11.79
C GLN A 47 -8.67 -2.31 -12.26
N PRO A 48 -9.68 -3.12 -12.62
CA PRO A 48 -9.46 -4.49 -13.06
C PRO A 48 -8.67 -4.55 -14.37
N SER A 49 -7.90 -5.62 -14.50
CA SER A 49 -6.94 -5.86 -15.57
C SER A 49 -7.58 -5.92 -16.95
N THR A 50 -6.87 -5.41 -17.96
CA THR A 50 -7.25 -5.56 -19.37
C THR A 50 -7.00 -7.00 -19.85
N PRO A 51 -7.93 -7.63 -20.59
CA PRO A 51 -7.70 -8.95 -21.18
C PRO A 51 -6.47 -8.96 -22.09
N GLY A 52 -5.62 -9.99 -21.98
CA GLY A 52 -4.41 -10.13 -22.79
C GLY A 52 -3.12 -9.57 -22.18
N ALA A 53 -3.11 -9.31 -20.87
CA ALA A 53 -1.93 -8.90 -20.13
C ALA A 53 -0.75 -9.89 -20.29
N ASP A 54 0.46 -9.37 -20.58
CA ASP A 54 1.67 -10.18 -20.61
C ASP A 54 2.16 -10.54 -19.19
N ALA A 55 3.19 -11.37 -19.08
CA ALA A 55 3.71 -11.82 -17.78
C ALA A 55 4.22 -10.66 -16.89
N PHE A 56 4.76 -9.59 -17.49
CA PHE A 56 5.19 -8.41 -16.74
C PHE A 56 4.00 -7.55 -16.31
N ASP A 57 2.96 -7.47 -17.13
CA ASP A 57 1.71 -6.81 -16.78
C ASP A 57 1.02 -7.53 -15.61
N LEU A 58 0.98 -8.87 -15.64
CA LEU A 58 0.46 -9.69 -14.53
C LEU A 58 1.27 -9.50 -13.24
N LEU A 59 2.60 -9.48 -13.34
CA LEU A 59 3.47 -9.21 -12.19
C LEU A 59 3.24 -7.80 -11.63
N GLY A 60 3.09 -6.79 -12.49
CA GLY A 60 2.77 -5.43 -12.07
C GLY A 60 1.46 -5.36 -11.30
N GLN A 61 0.43 -6.10 -11.74
CA GLN A 61 -0.86 -6.19 -11.05
C GLN A 61 -0.76 -6.89 -9.70
N GLU A 62 0.02 -7.96 -9.60
CA GLU A 62 0.26 -8.65 -8.33
C GLU A 62 0.98 -7.74 -7.33
N MET A 63 2.01 -7.02 -7.77
CA MET A 63 2.72 -6.06 -6.94
C MET A 63 1.82 -4.91 -6.46
N ALA A 64 0.96 -4.38 -7.35
CA ALA A 64 0.00 -3.35 -6.98
C ALA A 64 -1.01 -3.84 -5.93
N ARG A 65 -1.58 -5.04 -6.11
CA ARG A 65 -2.48 -5.67 -5.13
C ARG A 65 -1.79 -5.92 -3.79
N ALA A 66 -0.55 -6.38 -3.80
CA ALA A 66 0.24 -6.59 -2.58
C ALA A 66 0.48 -5.27 -1.83
N GLN A 67 0.75 -4.19 -2.56
CA GLN A 67 0.91 -2.86 -1.97
C GLN A 67 -0.38 -2.36 -1.33
N GLU A 68 -1.52 -2.47 -2.02
CA GLU A 68 -2.82 -2.08 -1.47
C GLU A 68 -3.16 -2.87 -0.21
N ALA A 69 -2.92 -4.18 -0.22
CA ALA A 69 -3.10 -5.04 0.94
C ALA A 69 -2.20 -4.63 2.12
N ALA A 70 -0.94 -4.27 1.85
CA ALA A 70 -0.01 -3.79 2.87
C ALA A 70 -0.50 -2.47 3.51
N VAL A 71 -0.93 -1.50 2.70
CA VAL A 71 -1.51 -0.24 3.19
C VAL A 71 -2.74 -0.51 4.05
N ALA A 72 -3.66 -1.36 3.57
CA ALA A 72 -4.87 -1.72 4.30
C ALA A 72 -4.55 -2.38 5.64
N ALA A 73 -3.60 -3.32 5.68
CA ALA A 73 -3.19 -3.99 6.91
C ALA A 73 -2.60 -3.02 7.95
N VAL A 74 -1.76 -2.07 7.51
CA VAL A 74 -1.17 -1.05 8.41
C VAL A 74 -2.25 -0.13 8.98
N VAL A 75 -3.19 0.33 8.15
CA VAL A 75 -4.31 1.17 8.60
C VAL A 75 -5.19 0.41 9.60
N GLN A 76 -5.54 -0.84 9.31
CA GLN A 76 -6.33 -1.68 10.22
C GLN A 76 -5.61 -1.90 11.56
N ALA A 77 -4.32 -2.22 11.54
CA ALA A 77 -3.53 -2.39 12.75
C ALA A 77 -3.53 -1.11 13.60
N SER A 78 -3.32 0.06 12.99
CA SER A 78 -3.35 1.33 13.70
C SER A 78 -4.70 1.63 14.34
N GLN A 79 -5.81 1.29 13.68
CA GLN A 79 -7.15 1.46 14.24
C GLN A 79 -7.36 0.56 15.47
N LEU A 80 -6.91 -0.70 15.41
CA LEU A 80 -7.00 -1.66 16.52
C LEU A 80 -6.23 -1.19 17.76
N PHE A 81 -5.02 -0.65 17.57
CA PHE A 81 -4.23 -0.09 18.68
C PHE A 81 -4.85 1.21 19.23
N SER A 82 -5.45 2.04 18.37
CA SER A 82 -6.15 3.24 18.82
C SER A 82 -7.41 2.92 19.62
N SER A 83 -8.16 1.87 19.26
CA SER A 83 -9.36 1.46 20.00
C SER A 83 -9.01 0.83 21.36
N ALA A 84 -7.99 -0.04 21.41
CA ALA A 84 -7.53 -0.65 22.67
C ALA A 84 -7.02 0.41 23.67
N GLY A 85 -6.32 1.45 23.20
CA GLY A 85 -5.90 2.57 24.03
C GLY A 85 -7.05 3.48 24.49
N ASN A 86 -8.19 3.49 23.77
CA ASN A 86 -9.39 4.24 24.14
C ASN A 86 -10.20 3.53 25.23
N GLU A 87 -10.27 2.19 25.21
CA GLU A 87 -10.89 1.40 26.29
C GLU A 87 -10.15 1.55 27.63
N GLN A 88 -8.83 1.75 27.60
CA GLN A 88 -8.02 2.03 28.79
C GLN A 88 -8.14 3.47 29.33
N LYS A 89 -8.95 4.33 28.69
CA LYS A 89 -9.18 5.73 29.06
C LYS A 89 -10.57 6.03 29.62
N VAL A 90 -11.31 4.99 30.06
CA VAL A 90 -12.48 5.19 30.94
C VAL A 90 -11.99 5.49 32.35
N GLU A 91 -11.42 6.68 32.53
CA GLU A 91 -11.17 7.22 33.87
C GLU A 91 -12.54 7.54 34.50
N VAL A 92 -12.75 6.93 35.66
CA VAL A 92 -13.95 6.94 36.46
C VAL A 92 -14.24 8.37 36.93
N PHE A 93 -15.05 9.12 36.20
CA PHE A 93 -15.69 10.32 36.72
C PHE A 93 -16.99 9.92 37.44
N VAL A 94 -16.85 9.37 38.64
CA VAL A 94 -17.93 9.36 39.64
C VAL A 94 -17.63 10.50 40.60
N ASN A 95 -18.50 11.52 40.57
CA ASN A 95 -18.44 12.76 41.35
C ASN A 95 -18.00 12.55 42.81
N LEU A 96 -17.05 13.40 43.25
CA LEU A 96 -16.84 13.77 44.65
C LEU A 96 -17.76 14.94 45.01
#